data_AF-A0A316BL67-F1
#
_entry.id   AF-A0A316BL67-F1
#
_cell.length_a   1.000
_cell.length_b   1.000
_cell.length_c   1.000
_cell.angle_alpha   90.00
_cell.angle_beta   90.00
_cell.angle_gamma   90.00
#
_symmetry.space_group_name_H-M   'P 1'
#
loop_
_entity.id
_entity.type
_entity.pdbx_description
1 polymer ?
#
loop_
_entity_poly.entity_id
_entity_poly.type
_entity_poly.pdbx_seq_one_letter_code
_entity_poly.pdbx_strand_id
1 'polypeptide(L)' 'MIGYTVDDLESGLRHLKDVLSVACDIKFGLPAGEVDNRVDSLLWIAGGIAKAVHEYHATPPAERLKGGDA' A
#
# COMPACT_ATOMS: atom_id res chain seq x y z
N MET A 1 17.24 -0.89 -7.97
CA MET A 1 16.07 -1.32 -7.20
C MET A 1 15.54 -0.06 -6.51
N ILE A 2 14.37 0.45 -6.91
CA ILE A 2 13.81 1.67 -6.29
C ILE A 2 13.17 1.23 -4.98
N GLY A 3 13.94 1.29 -3.90
CA GLY A 3 13.42 1.09 -2.54
C GLY A 3 12.61 2.31 -2.17
N TYR A 4 11.29 2.18 -2.11
CA TYR A 4 10.45 3.13 -1.39
C TYR A 4 10.68 2.86 0.10
N THR A 5 11.55 3.63 0.75
CA THR A 5 11.60 3.70 2.20
C THR A 5 10.30 4.34 2.67
N VAL A 6 9.45 3.54 3.28
CA VAL A 6 8.28 4.03 4.02
C VAL A 6 8.85 4.65 5.29
N ASP A 7 9.19 5.93 5.24
CA ASP A 7 9.94 6.63 6.31
C ASP A 7 9.21 6.66 7.66
N ASP A 8 7.91 6.35 7.71
CA ASP A 8 7.20 6.02 8.94
C ASP A 8 5.93 5.19 8.67
N LEU A 9 5.54 4.36 9.63
CA LEU A 9 4.33 3.53 9.57
C LEU A 9 3.06 4.33 9.23
N GLU A 10 2.98 5.56 9.72
CA GLU A 10 1.81 6.43 9.53
C GLU A 10 1.69 6.87 8.06
N SER A 11 2.81 7.12 7.39
CA SER A 11 2.95 7.44 5.98
C SER A 11 2.55 6.24 5.13
N GLY A 12 2.98 5.02 5.52
CA GLY A 12 2.53 3.78 4.88
C GLY A 12 1.01 3.58 4.96
N LEU A 13 0.42 3.81 6.13
CA LEU A 13 -1.03 3.72 6.34
C LEU A 13 -1.80 4.81 5.58
N ARG A 14 -1.26 6.04 5.52
CA ARG A 14 -1.86 7.15 4.77
C ARG A 14 -1.84 6.86 3.28
N HIS A 15 -0.71 6.37 2.76
CA HIS A 15 -0.58 5.96 1.36
C HIS A 15 -1.56 4.82 1.03
N LEU A 16 -1.67 3.80 1.90
CA LEU A 16 -2.63 2.71 1.71
C LEU A 16 -4.07 3.23 1.63
N LYS A 17 -4.45 4.14 2.54
CA LYS A 17 -5.76 4.79 2.53
C LYS A 17 -5.99 5.51 1.20
N ASP A 18 -5.04 6.33 0.74
CA ASP A 18 -5.21 7.16 -0.45
C ASP A 18 -5.39 6.29 -1.71
N VAL A 19 -4.61 5.21 -1.85
CA VAL A 19 -4.75 4.26 -2.97
C VAL A 19 -6.11 3.58 -2.96
N LEU A 20 -6.58 3.13 -1.78
CA LEU A 20 -7.90 2.51 -1.65
C LEU A 20 -9.03 3.51 -1.92
N SER A 21 -8.88 4.77 -1.52
CA SER A 21 -9.86 5.82 -1.83
C SER A 21 -9.99 6.02 -3.34
N VAL A 22 -8.88 6.14 -4.06
CA VAL A 22 -8.91 6.26 -5.53
C VAL A 22 -9.51 5.02 -6.20
N ALA A 23 -9.17 3.82 -5.72
CA ALA A 23 -9.75 2.58 -6.25
C ALA A 23 -11.27 2.54 -6.06
N CYS A 24 -11.76 2.95 -4.90
CA CYS A 24 -13.19 3.06 -4.61
C CYS A 24 -13.88 4.12 -5.48
N ASP A 25 -13.30 5.30 -5.62
CA ASP A 25 -13.87 6.38 -6.43
C ASP A 25 -14.03 5.94 -7.90
N ILE A 26 -13.03 5.24 -8.43
CA ILE A 26 -13.11 4.66 -9.78
C ILE A 26 -14.19 3.57 -9.82
N LYS A 27 -14.17 2.60 -8.90
CA LYS A 27 -15.07 1.44 -8.95
C LYS A 27 -16.54 1.82 -8.80
N PHE A 28 -16.84 2.77 -7.91
CA PHE A 28 -18.20 3.19 -7.59
C PHE A 28 -18.67 4.42 -8.38
N GLY A 29 -17.75 5.14 -9.03
CA GLY A 29 -18.09 6.22 -9.97
C GLY A 29 -18.52 5.73 -11.36
N LEU A 30 -18.30 4.46 -11.67
CA LEU A 30 -18.66 3.87 -12.98
C LEU A 30 -20.15 3.47 -13.07
N PRO A 31 -20.74 3.52 -14.27
CA PRO A 31 -22.04 2.94 -14.54
C PRO A 31 -22.10 1.45 -14.21
N ALA A 32 -23.29 0.97 -13.83
CA ALA A 32 -23.50 -0.44 -13.52
C ALA A 32 -23.12 -1.35 -14.71
N GLY A 33 -22.21 -2.29 -14.48
CA GLY A 33 -21.72 -3.23 -15.49
C GLY A 33 -20.42 -2.82 -16.17
N GLU A 34 -19.95 -1.59 -15.96
CA GLU A 34 -18.63 -1.16 -16.45
C GLU A 34 -17.50 -1.58 -15.49
N VAL A 35 -16.36 -1.90 -16.08
CA VAL A 35 -15.16 -2.34 -15.37
C VAL A 35 -13.98 -1.48 -15.81
N ASP A 36 -13.26 -0.94 -14.83
CA ASP A 36 -12.00 -0.24 -15.05
C ASP A 36 -10.82 -1.10 -14.55
N ASN A 37 -9.98 -1.52 -15.48
CA ASN A 37 -8.82 -2.38 -15.20
C ASN A 37 -7.75 -1.70 -14.32
N ARG A 38 -7.81 -0.37 -14.16
CA ARG A 38 -6.92 0.35 -13.24
C ARG A 38 -7.21 -0.02 -11.79
N VAL A 39 -8.44 -0.40 -11.46
CA VAL A 39 -8.82 -0.84 -10.11
C VAL A 39 -7.99 -2.04 -9.68
N ASP A 40 -7.78 -3.02 -10.57
CA ASP A 40 -6.99 -4.21 -10.27
C ASP A 40 -5.52 -3.86 -9.98
N SER A 41 -4.96 -2.92 -10.75
CA SER A 41 -3.59 -2.43 -10.53
C SER A 41 -3.46 -1.68 -9.20
N LEU A 42 -4.45 -0.85 -8.85
CA LEU A 42 -4.49 -0.13 -7.57
C LEU A 42 -4.63 -1.08 -6.39
N LEU A 43 -5.47 -2.12 -6.51
CA LEU A 43 -5.62 -3.15 -5.48
C LEU A 43 -4.33 -3.97 -5.29
N TRP A 44 -3.61 -4.26 -6.38
CA TRP A 44 -2.30 -4.91 -6.30
C TRP A 44 -1.28 -4.05 -5.53
N ILE A 45 -1.21 -2.74 -5.82
CA ILE A 45 -0.35 -1.80 -5.10
C ILE A 45 -0.76 -1.72 -3.62
N ALA A 46 -2.05 -1.59 -3.33
CA ALA A 46 -2.57 -1.58 -1.96
C ALA A 46 -2.18 -2.85 -1.19
N GLY A 47 -2.23 -4.02 -1.84
CA GLY A 47 -1.75 -5.28 -1.26
C GLY A 47 -0.26 -5.25 -0.91
N GLY A 48 0.57 -4.67 -1.77
CA GLY A 48 1.99 -4.48 -1.49
C GLY A 48 2.25 -3.59 -0.27
N ILE A 49 1.55 -2.46 -0.17
CA ILE A 49 1.67 -1.54 0.96
C ILE A 49 1.16 -2.20 2.26
N ALA A 50 0.01 -2.87 2.22
CA ALA A 50 -0.55 -3.57 3.36
C ALA A 50 0.39 -4.67 3.88
N LYS A 51 1.05 -5.39 2.98
CA LYS A 51 2.07 -6.38 3.33
C LYS A 51 3.27 -5.74 4.04
N ALA A 52 3.82 -4.65 3.49
CA ALA A 52 4.95 -3.95 4.09
C ALA A 52 4.61 -3.38 5.50
N VAL A 53 3.41 -2.82 5.66
CA VAL A 53 2.90 -2.35 6.95
C VAL A 53 2.75 -3.51 7.95
N HIS A 54 2.22 -4.65 7.50
CA HIS A 54 2.08 -5.84 8.34
C HIS A 54 3.44 -6.38 8.78
N GLU A 55 4.40 -6.49 7.86
CA GLU A 55 5.76 -6.93 8.15
C GLU A 55 6.43 -5.98 9.16
N TYR A 56 6.32 -4.67 8.97
CA TYR A 56 6.82 -3.69 9.94
C TYR A 56 6.25 -3.91 11.35
N HIS A 57 4.95 -4.20 11.47
CA HIS A 57 4.31 -4.49 12.75
C HIS A 57 4.72 -5.85 13.34
N ALA A 58 4.82 -6.88 12.51
CA ALA A 58 5.14 -8.24 12.92
C ALA A 58 6.62 -8.39 13.32
N THR A 59 7.51 -7.57 12.75
CA THR A 59 8.93 -7.55 13.11
C THR A 59 9.13 -6.87 14.49
N PRO A 60 9.80 -7.55 15.45
CA PRO A 60 10.15 -6.96 16.73
C PRO A 60 10.98 -5.68 16.56
N PRO A 61 10.82 -4.65 17.43
CA PRO A 61 11.55 -3.38 17.29
C PRO A 61 13.08 -3.52 17.20
N ALA A 62 13.65 -4.54 17.86
CA ALA A 62 15.08 -4.81 17.87
C ALA A 62 15.65 -5.27 16.50
N GLU A 63 14.79 -5.73 15.59
CA GLU A 63 15.19 -6.26 14.27
C GLU A 63 14.92 -5.26 13.13
N ARG A 64 14.12 -4.22 13.38
CA ARG A 64 13.76 -3.20 12.37
C ARG A 64 14.96 -2.35 11.89
N LEU A 65 16.00 -2.21 12.72
CA LEU A 65 17.19 -1.39 12.43
C LEU A 65 18.33 -2.16 11.75
N LYS A 66 18.24 -3.49 11.61
CA LYS A 66 19.31 -4.31 10.99
C LYS A 66 19.24 -4.38 9.46
N GLY A 67 18.16 -3.91 8.85
CA GLY A 67 17.95 -3.95 7.39
C GLY A 67 18.33 -2.65 6.66
N GLY A 68 18.93 -1.68 7.35
CA GLY A 68 19.18 -0.33 6.83
C GLY A 68 20.57 -0.07 6.26
N ASP A 69 21.35 -1.11 5.92
CA ASP A 69 22.66 -0.95 5.27
C ASP A 69 22.88 -2.10 4.28
N ALA A 70 22.63 -1.83 3.00
CA ALA A 70 23.22 -2.49 1.82
C ALA A 70 22.71 -1.83 0.52
#